data_AF-A0AA88XTA2-F1
#
_entry.id   AF-A0AA88XTA2-F1
#
_cell.length_a   1.000
_cell.length_b   1.000
_cell.length_c   1.000
_cell.angle_alpha   90.00
_cell.angle_beta   90.00
_cell.angle_gamma   90.00
#
_symmetry.space_group_name_H-M   'P 1'
#
loop_
_entity.id
_entity.type
_entity.pdbx_description
1 polymer ?
#
loop_
_entity_poly.entity_id
_entity_poly.type
_entity_poly.pdbx_seq_one_letter_code
_entity_poly.pdbx_strand_id
1 'polypeptide(L)'
;MAAGSVPLMSPLGPKEETLLEEFFVLVSQFAFDKAKEIMDKRKESQKSVFGSSWALLIHSLSQLAVAEKTYTSLGFLEQKGFFTRSKDTLKNCYNSLIQEFRKVEETVRGLDSQNYGMPRPTLEFEQLLAHLCGQLSSYEQIHIMGQTKHVSFGDLSTVITEIIQSHSKGFHHPLLVPLKAAFGYECDIINHLLQAQLLMYEWQFLQSLLHLHQAHTKLASWGASVQIKEGKKSTFGGKSSGLPALYEWLVHLKLHLLSKFTIYFYDTLQSQATPSEMKTLCNKTYEDFVTRIHTFQKKSDAYHVSLVLDSQDVEGQGSPTAGYTLPDRVIEAPTGLDSFPVIFSCPGEKPASHWPNVVMLISDRKDVLSATHDKIQYLYDKASIRVCTRPETLA
;
A
#
# COMPACT_ATOMS: atom_id res chain seq x y z
N MET A 1 -20.87 56.17 18.48
CA MET A 1 -21.22 55.19 17.42
C MET A 1 -19.94 54.78 16.74
N ALA A 2 -19.38 53.63 17.13
CA ALA A 2 -18.27 53.00 16.43
C ALA A 2 -18.64 51.52 16.35
N ALA A 3 -19.17 51.09 15.20
CA ALA A 3 -19.37 49.68 14.93
C ALA A 3 -18.10 49.17 14.25
N GLY A 4 -17.31 48.42 14.99
CA GLY A 4 -16.10 47.77 14.50
C GLY A 4 -16.43 46.78 13.39
N SER A 5 -15.80 46.98 12.24
CA SER A 5 -15.73 46.00 11.15
C SER A 5 -14.94 44.79 11.64
N VAL A 6 -15.64 43.70 11.93
CA VAL A 6 -15.05 42.37 12.15
C VAL A 6 -14.48 41.89 10.80
N PRO A 7 -13.26 41.33 10.74
CA PRO A 7 -12.69 40.87 9.48
C PRO A 7 -13.51 39.70 8.93
N LEU A 8 -13.89 39.76 7.64
CA LEU A 8 -14.41 38.60 6.91
C LEU A 8 -13.31 37.55 6.82
N MET A 9 -13.46 36.44 7.55
CA MET A 9 -12.74 35.20 7.29
C MET A 9 -13.63 34.31 6.39
N SER A 10 -13.06 33.81 5.30
CA SER A 10 -13.61 32.81 4.34
C SER A 10 -14.74 33.25 3.36
N PRO A 11 -14.76 32.77 2.08
CA PRO A 11 -15.82 33.09 1.07
C PRO A 11 -17.13 32.40 1.36
N LEU A 12 -17.03 31.37 2.18
CA LEU A 12 -18.07 30.47 2.63
C LEU A 12 -18.31 30.89 4.07
N GLY A 13 -19.53 31.27 4.44
CA GLY A 13 -19.78 31.69 5.82
C GLY A 13 -19.36 30.61 6.85
N PRO A 14 -19.29 30.96 8.14
CA PRO A 14 -18.87 30.02 9.20
C PRO A 14 -19.72 28.73 9.26
N LYS A 15 -20.96 28.77 8.74
CA LYS A 15 -21.84 27.60 8.63
C LYS A 15 -21.40 26.63 7.54
N GLU A 16 -20.96 27.16 6.41
CA GLU A 16 -20.47 26.40 5.27
C GLU A 16 -19.12 25.75 5.59
N GLU A 17 -18.22 26.44 6.29
CA GLU A 17 -16.95 25.87 6.75
C GLU A 17 -17.17 24.71 7.72
N THR A 18 -18.00 24.91 8.74
CA THR A 18 -18.34 23.86 9.73
C THR A 18 -18.87 22.60 9.03
N LEU A 19 -19.71 22.78 8.01
CA LEU A 19 -20.25 21.68 7.21
C LEU A 19 -19.15 20.93 6.42
N LEU A 20 -18.19 21.66 5.84
CA LEU A 20 -17.07 21.07 5.11
C LEU A 20 -16.10 20.35 6.06
N GLU A 21 -15.81 20.92 7.24
CA GLU A 21 -15.03 20.25 8.29
C GLU A 21 -15.67 18.92 8.69
N GLU A 22 -16.97 18.94 8.99
CA GLU A 22 -17.71 17.72 9.35
C GLU A 22 -17.67 16.69 8.22
N PHE A 23 -17.83 17.12 6.96
CA PHE A 23 -17.73 16.25 5.80
C PHE A 23 -16.35 15.58 5.69
N PHE A 24 -15.25 16.34 5.72
CA PHE A 24 -13.91 15.78 5.55
C PHE A 24 -13.48 14.92 6.74
N VAL A 25 -13.97 15.20 7.95
CA VAL A 25 -13.80 14.32 9.11
C VAL A 25 -14.55 12.99 8.92
N LEU A 26 -15.79 13.02 8.42
CA LEU A 26 -16.54 11.79 8.15
C LEU A 26 -15.88 10.95 7.05
N VAL A 27 -15.39 11.58 5.98
CA VAL A 27 -14.66 10.90 4.90
C VAL A 27 -13.36 10.26 5.42
N SER A 28 -12.57 10.98 6.22
CA SER A 28 -11.30 10.45 6.76
C SER A 28 -11.49 9.29 7.75
N GLN A 29 -12.67 9.18 8.36
CA GLN A 29 -13.05 8.10 9.27
C GLN A 29 -13.83 6.96 8.58
N PHE A 30 -13.88 6.95 7.24
CA PHE A 30 -14.60 5.96 6.44
C PHE A 30 -16.13 5.96 6.63
N ALA A 31 -16.69 7.03 7.20
CA ALA A 31 -18.12 7.20 7.42
C ALA A 31 -18.83 7.79 6.18
N PHE A 32 -18.57 7.20 5.01
CA PHE A 32 -18.99 7.73 3.71
C PHE A 32 -20.50 7.87 3.54
N ASP A 33 -21.29 6.93 4.10
CA ASP A 33 -22.75 7.00 4.03
C ASP A 33 -23.29 8.22 4.80
N LYS A 34 -22.70 8.53 5.96
CA LYS A 34 -23.04 9.72 6.75
C LYS A 34 -22.58 10.99 6.04
N ALA A 35 -21.36 10.99 5.49
CA ALA A 35 -20.83 12.11 4.71
C ALA A 35 -21.76 12.45 3.52
N LYS A 36 -22.25 11.43 2.82
CA LYS A 36 -23.23 11.59 1.74
C LYS A 36 -24.56 12.12 2.25
N GLU A 37 -25.08 11.55 3.34
CA GLU A 37 -26.37 11.95 3.93
C GLU A 37 -26.38 13.45 4.32
N ILE A 38 -25.31 13.95 4.94
CA ILE A 38 -25.24 15.38 5.30
C ILE A 38 -25.20 16.30 4.07
N MET A 39 -24.53 15.89 2.99
CA MET A 39 -24.50 16.64 1.73
C MET A 39 -25.87 16.64 1.03
N ASP A 40 -26.54 15.49 0.99
CA ASP A 40 -27.85 15.35 0.35
C ASP A 40 -28.94 16.11 1.12
N LYS A 41 -28.94 16.08 2.46
CA LYS A 41 -29.83 16.90 3.29
C LYS A 41 -29.64 18.39 3.03
N ARG A 42 -28.38 18.83 2.84
CA ARG A 42 -28.09 20.23 2.52
C ARG A 42 -28.58 20.61 1.13
N LYS A 43 -28.41 19.73 0.14
CA LYS A 43 -28.94 19.90 -1.22
C LYS A 43 -30.46 20.07 -1.22
N GLU A 44 -31.20 19.27 -0.45
CA GLU A 44 -32.66 19.37 -0.36
C GLU A 44 -33.14 20.67 0.32
N SER A 45 -32.37 21.17 1.28
CA SER A 45 -32.69 22.40 2.02
C SER A 45 -32.44 23.69 1.21
N GLN A 46 -31.65 23.62 0.14
CA GLN A 46 -31.26 24.77 -0.70
C GLN A 46 -31.78 24.68 -2.14
N LYS A 47 -32.93 24.02 -2.37
CA LYS A 47 -33.56 23.86 -3.70
C LYS A 47 -33.77 25.19 -4.46
N SER A 48 -33.85 26.33 -3.78
CA SER A 48 -34.02 27.66 -4.39
C SER A 48 -32.73 28.27 -4.98
N VAL A 49 -31.56 27.67 -4.74
CA VAL A 49 -30.24 28.15 -5.22
C VAL A 49 -29.66 27.21 -6.31
N PHE A 50 -30.56 26.50 -7.00
CA PHE A 50 -30.24 25.55 -8.06
C PHE A 50 -29.46 26.26 -9.18
N GLY A 51 -28.25 25.79 -9.49
CA GLY A 51 -27.34 26.40 -10.48
C GLY A 51 -26.23 27.29 -9.91
N SER A 52 -26.15 27.49 -8.59
CA SER A 52 -24.98 28.15 -7.97
C SER A 52 -23.75 27.24 -7.90
N SER A 53 -22.56 27.84 -7.88
CA SER A 53 -21.28 27.14 -7.67
C SER A 53 -21.25 26.31 -6.38
N TRP A 54 -21.92 26.79 -5.32
CA TRP A 54 -22.09 26.06 -4.07
C TRP A 54 -22.96 24.81 -4.20
N ALA A 55 -24.09 24.90 -4.92
CA ALA A 55 -24.95 23.73 -5.15
C ALA A 55 -24.21 22.66 -5.98
N LEU A 56 -23.38 23.09 -6.94
CA LEU A 56 -22.54 22.20 -7.73
C LEU A 56 -21.46 21.54 -6.85
N LEU A 57 -20.81 22.30 -5.96
CA LEU A 57 -19.84 21.76 -4.98
C LEU A 57 -20.46 20.69 -4.08
N ILE A 58 -21.61 20.97 -3.45
CA ILE A 58 -22.30 20.03 -2.56
C ILE A 58 -22.67 18.74 -3.30
N HIS A 59 -23.09 18.87 -4.57
CA HIS A 59 -23.34 17.70 -5.40
C HIS A 59 -22.06 16.89 -5.65
N SER A 60 -20.96 17.54 -6.00
CA SER A 60 -19.65 16.89 -6.22
C SER A 60 -19.12 16.22 -4.95
N LEU A 61 -19.29 16.82 -3.77
CA LEU A 61 -18.89 16.23 -2.49
C LEU A 61 -19.73 14.99 -2.14
N SER A 62 -21.04 15.00 -2.43
CA SER A 62 -21.89 13.81 -2.31
C SER A 62 -21.41 12.67 -3.22
N GLN A 63 -21.02 12.99 -4.46
CA GLN A 63 -20.43 12.01 -5.39
C GLN A 63 -19.03 11.55 -4.96
N LEU A 64 -18.21 12.43 -4.39
CA LEU A 64 -16.89 12.10 -3.85
C LEU A 64 -17.00 11.05 -2.74
N ALA A 65 -17.95 11.20 -1.81
CA ALA A 65 -18.18 10.20 -0.76
C ALA A 65 -18.51 8.80 -1.32
N VAL A 66 -19.25 8.73 -2.43
CA VAL A 66 -19.56 7.46 -3.12
C VAL A 66 -18.31 6.87 -3.80
N ALA A 67 -17.51 7.72 -4.45
CA ALA A 67 -16.26 7.30 -5.09
C ALA A 67 -15.27 6.76 -4.05
N GLU A 68 -15.05 7.50 -2.96
CA GLU A 68 -14.17 7.10 -1.84
C GLU A 68 -14.63 5.80 -1.18
N LYS A 69 -15.94 5.61 -1.00
CA LYS A 69 -16.50 4.33 -0.52
C LYS A 69 -16.16 3.17 -1.47
N THR A 70 -16.27 3.40 -2.78
CA THR A 70 -15.98 2.39 -3.80
C THR A 70 -14.49 2.06 -3.84
N TYR A 71 -13.63 3.07 -3.72
CA TYR A 71 -12.19 2.90 -3.60
C TYR A 71 -11.81 2.09 -2.35
N THR A 72 -12.28 2.53 -1.19
CA THR A 72 -11.93 1.92 0.10
C THR A 72 -12.48 0.50 0.25
N SER A 73 -13.64 0.20 -0.33
CA SER A 73 -14.19 -1.16 -0.37
C SER A 73 -13.49 -2.06 -1.39
N LEU A 74 -12.54 -1.54 -2.16
CA LEU A 74 -11.90 -2.23 -3.28
C LEU A 74 -12.92 -2.75 -4.31
N GLY A 75 -14.12 -2.14 -4.37
CA GLY A 75 -15.21 -2.60 -5.23
C GLY A 75 -14.90 -2.52 -6.73
N PHE A 76 -13.89 -1.73 -7.11
CA PHE A 76 -13.37 -1.67 -8.47
C PHE A 76 -12.58 -2.93 -8.90
N LEU A 77 -12.15 -3.77 -7.94
CA LEU A 77 -11.49 -5.05 -8.19
C LEU A 77 -12.48 -6.22 -8.27
N GLU A 78 -13.71 -6.06 -7.77
CA GLU A 78 -14.71 -7.13 -7.80
C GLU A 78 -15.12 -7.46 -9.24
N GLN A 79 -14.90 -8.71 -9.66
CA GLN A 79 -15.48 -9.26 -10.88
C GLN A 79 -16.97 -9.50 -10.66
N LYS A 80 -17.81 -8.47 -10.82
CA LYS A 80 -19.26 -8.68 -10.92
C LYS A 80 -19.54 -9.46 -12.21
N GLY A 81 -20.22 -10.61 -12.06
CA GLY A 81 -20.29 -11.70 -13.05
C GLY A 81 -20.68 -11.34 -14.49
N PHE A 82 -20.39 -12.28 -15.39
CA PHE A 82 -20.61 -12.46 -16.84
C PHE A 82 -20.93 -11.30 -17.82
N PHE A 83 -21.37 -10.10 -17.41
CA PHE A 83 -21.72 -9.02 -18.36
C PHE A 83 -21.32 -7.60 -17.96
N THR A 84 -20.70 -7.34 -16.79
CA THR A 84 -20.25 -5.98 -16.45
C THR A 84 -18.79 -5.98 -16.01
N ARG A 85 -17.89 -5.78 -16.97
CA ARG A 85 -16.48 -5.47 -16.69
C ARG A 85 -16.41 -4.01 -16.20
N SER A 86 -16.57 -3.80 -14.90
CA SER A 86 -16.49 -2.49 -14.22
C SER A 86 -15.04 -1.98 -14.10
N LYS A 87 -14.17 -2.20 -15.09
CA LYS A 87 -12.73 -1.94 -14.96
C LYS A 87 -12.41 -0.43 -14.90
N ASP A 88 -13.29 0.41 -15.45
CA ASP A 88 -13.04 1.85 -15.62
C ASP A 88 -14.02 2.77 -14.87
N THR A 89 -14.96 2.23 -14.08
CA THR A 89 -16.02 3.04 -13.44
C THR A 89 -15.47 4.02 -12.42
N LEU A 90 -14.57 3.59 -11.53
CA LEU A 90 -14.00 4.45 -10.50
C LEU A 90 -13.10 5.55 -11.08
N LYS A 91 -12.25 5.20 -12.06
CA LYS A 91 -11.43 6.16 -12.80
C LYS A 91 -12.30 7.22 -13.47
N ASN A 92 -13.36 6.80 -14.14
CA ASN A 92 -14.30 7.72 -14.79
C ASN A 92 -15.03 8.61 -13.77
N CYS A 93 -15.38 8.08 -12.60
CA CYS A 93 -15.93 8.88 -11.50
C CYS A 93 -14.96 9.96 -11.04
N TYR A 94 -13.69 9.63 -10.79
CA TYR A 94 -12.69 10.62 -10.37
C TYR A 94 -12.41 11.67 -11.46
N ASN A 95 -12.30 11.26 -12.72
CA ASN A 95 -12.15 12.20 -13.83
C ASN A 95 -13.34 13.15 -13.97
N SER A 96 -14.56 12.64 -13.79
CA SER A 96 -15.77 13.47 -13.79
C SER A 96 -15.76 14.46 -12.62
N LEU A 97 -15.37 14.00 -11.41
CA LEU A 97 -15.24 14.85 -10.23
C LEU A 97 -14.22 15.97 -10.42
N ILE A 98 -13.04 15.67 -10.99
CA ILE A 98 -12.02 16.67 -11.32
C ILE A 98 -12.60 17.74 -12.26
N GLN A 99 -13.34 17.32 -13.31
CA GLN A 99 -13.97 18.26 -14.23
C GLN A 99 -15.04 19.12 -13.53
N GLU A 100 -15.87 18.54 -12.67
CA GLU A 100 -16.87 19.28 -11.92
C GLU A 100 -16.23 20.28 -10.94
N PHE A 101 -15.17 19.90 -10.21
CA PHE A 101 -14.46 20.82 -9.33
C PHE A 101 -13.81 21.98 -10.10
N ARG A 102 -13.22 21.71 -11.27
CA ARG A 102 -12.70 22.78 -12.14
C ARG A 102 -13.80 23.72 -12.65
N LYS A 103 -14.99 23.20 -12.98
CA LYS A 103 -16.14 24.05 -13.35
C LYS A 103 -16.59 24.95 -12.19
N VAL A 104 -16.58 24.42 -10.95
CA VAL A 104 -16.85 25.21 -9.75
C VAL A 104 -15.82 26.34 -9.62
N GLU A 105 -14.54 26.01 -9.75
CA GLU A 105 -13.42 26.96 -9.70
C GLU A 105 -13.57 28.08 -10.75
N GLU A 106 -13.83 27.72 -12.00
CA GLU A 106 -14.04 28.68 -13.11
C GLU A 106 -15.24 29.59 -12.87
N THR A 107 -16.34 29.05 -12.33
CA THR A 107 -17.54 29.83 -12.02
C THR A 107 -17.27 30.85 -10.91
N VAL A 108 -16.50 30.47 -9.89
CA VAL A 108 -16.11 31.38 -8.79
C VAL A 108 -15.16 32.47 -9.30
N ARG A 109 -14.16 32.11 -10.11
CA ARG A 109 -13.24 33.08 -10.72
C ARG A 109 -13.94 34.07 -11.67
N GLY A 110 -14.97 33.62 -12.37
CA GLY A 110 -15.79 34.47 -13.26
C GLY A 110 -16.59 35.54 -12.51
N LEU A 111 -17.02 35.27 -11.27
CA LEU A 111 -17.72 36.22 -10.41
C LEU A 111 -16.77 37.30 -9.86
N ASP A 112 -15.52 36.93 -9.55
CA ASP A 112 -14.48 37.86 -9.06
C ASP A 112 -14.02 38.86 -10.12
N SER A 113 -13.99 38.45 -11.39
CA SER A 113 -13.63 39.33 -12.51
C SER A 113 -14.58 40.52 -12.68
N GLN A 114 -15.77 40.48 -12.06
CA GLN A 114 -16.73 41.60 -12.03
C GLN A 114 -16.61 42.48 -10.78
N ASN A 115 -15.91 42.03 -9.73
CA ASN A 115 -15.75 42.76 -8.46
C ASN A 115 -14.30 43.19 -8.27
N TYR A 116 -13.90 44.28 -8.91
CA TYR A 116 -12.57 44.89 -8.72
C TYR A 116 -12.36 45.33 -7.25
N GLY A 117 -11.46 44.64 -6.53
CA GLY A 117 -10.72 45.26 -5.42
C GLY A 117 -11.02 44.82 -3.98
N MET A 118 -11.72 43.71 -3.72
CA MET A 118 -11.83 43.17 -2.35
C MET A 118 -10.79 42.06 -2.06
N PRO A 119 -10.21 41.97 -0.84
CA PRO A 119 -9.25 40.92 -0.48
C PRO A 119 -9.94 39.55 -0.39
N ARG A 120 -9.13 38.48 -0.52
CA ARG A 120 -9.38 37.20 -1.22
C ARG A 120 -9.86 36.03 -0.36
N PRO A 121 -11.17 35.84 -0.21
CA PRO A 121 -11.70 34.57 0.25
C PRO A 121 -11.66 33.49 -0.85
N THR A 122 -11.83 33.86 -2.13
CA THR A 122 -11.83 32.93 -3.28
C THR A 122 -10.53 32.14 -3.46
N LEU A 123 -9.38 32.69 -3.06
CA LEU A 123 -8.08 31.99 -3.14
C LEU A 123 -8.02 30.75 -2.24
N GLU A 124 -8.60 30.79 -1.04
CA GLU A 124 -8.64 29.64 -0.13
C GLU A 124 -9.52 28.52 -0.72
N PHE A 125 -10.62 28.91 -1.37
CA PHE A 125 -11.54 27.98 -2.03
C PHE A 125 -10.95 27.37 -3.31
N GLU A 126 -10.25 28.14 -4.14
CA GLU A 126 -9.49 27.63 -5.29
C GLU A 126 -8.41 26.64 -4.84
N GLN A 127 -7.68 26.97 -3.76
CA GLN A 127 -6.69 26.06 -3.16
C GLN A 127 -7.34 24.76 -2.68
N LEU A 128 -8.49 24.81 -2.00
CA LEU A 128 -9.25 23.63 -1.59
C LEU A 128 -9.57 22.71 -2.79
N LEU A 129 -10.08 23.27 -3.89
CA LEU A 129 -10.44 22.50 -5.08
C LEU A 129 -9.22 21.93 -5.82
N ALA A 130 -8.14 22.70 -5.92
CA ALA A 130 -6.89 22.26 -6.52
C ALA A 130 -6.28 21.09 -5.74
N HIS A 131 -6.30 21.15 -4.41
CA HIS A 131 -5.83 20.06 -3.54
C HIS A 131 -6.64 18.78 -3.71
N LEU A 132 -7.98 18.88 -3.77
CA LEU A 132 -8.85 17.73 -4.04
C LEU A 132 -8.56 17.12 -5.40
N CYS A 133 -8.43 17.93 -6.45
CA CYS A 133 -8.08 17.42 -7.79
C CYS A 133 -6.71 16.73 -7.81
N GLY A 134 -5.73 17.27 -7.09
CA GLY A 134 -4.41 16.66 -6.94
C GLY A 134 -4.47 15.27 -6.33
N GLN A 135 -5.19 15.10 -5.21
CA GLN A 135 -5.37 13.80 -4.57
C GLN A 135 -6.04 12.79 -5.51
N LEU A 136 -7.11 13.20 -6.21
CA LEU A 136 -7.79 12.34 -7.18
C LEU A 136 -6.88 11.90 -8.34
N SER A 137 -5.95 12.76 -8.74
CA SER A 137 -4.99 12.47 -9.81
C SER A 137 -3.94 11.45 -9.37
N SER A 138 -3.56 11.45 -8.08
CA SER A 138 -2.65 10.44 -7.50
C SER A 138 -3.27 9.04 -7.50
N TYR A 139 -4.57 8.91 -7.21
CA TYR A 139 -5.26 7.61 -7.28
C TYR A 139 -5.28 7.04 -8.71
N GLU A 140 -5.36 7.90 -9.73
CA GLU A 140 -5.27 7.46 -11.13
C GLU A 140 -3.89 6.87 -11.46
N GLN A 141 -2.80 7.51 -10.99
CA GLN A 141 -1.44 7.02 -11.21
C GLN A 141 -1.26 5.61 -10.60
N ILE A 142 -1.71 5.42 -9.35
CA ILE A 142 -1.65 4.11 -8.66
C ILE A 142 -2.47 3.06 -9.43
N HIS A 143 -3.66 3.43 -9.92
CA HIS A 143 -4.52 2.52 -10.67
C HIS A 143 -3.90 2.06 -12.00
N ILE A 144 -3.27 2.96 -12.77
CA ILE A 144 -2.62 2.63 -14.05
C ILE A 144 -1.55 1.56 -13.84
N MET A 145 -0.78 1.66 -12.75
CA MET A 145 0.29 0.72 -12.43
C MET A 145 -0.24 -0.65 -12.01
N GLY A 146 -1.37 -0.70 -11.30
CA GLY A 146 -2.03 -1.96 -10.94
C GLY A 146 -2.63 -2.73 -12.13
N GLN A 147 -2.64 -2.15 -13.34
CA GLN A 147 -3.14 -2.84 -14.54
C GLN A 147 -2.07 -3.66 -15.29
N THR A 148 -0.78 -3.50 -14.96
CA THR A 148 0.27 -4.26 -15.62
C THR A 148 0.28 -5.71 -15.12
N LYS A 149 0.48 -6.67 -16.03
CA LYS A 149 0.57 -8.10 -15.67
C LYS A 149 1.83 -8.43 -14.88
N HIS A 150 2.85 -7.59 -15.00
CA HIS A 150 4.10 -7.64 -14.26
C HIS A 150 4.24 -6.30 -13.55
N VAL A 151 4.21 -6.30 -12.22
CA VAL A 151 4.40 -5.10 -11.40
C VAL A 151 5.85 -5.10 -10.95
N SER A 152 6.66 -4.18 -11.45
CA SER A 152 7.97 -3.92 -10.84
C SER A 152 7.73 -3.18 -9.53
N PHE A 153 8.12 -3.80 -8.41
CA PHE A 153 8.01 -3.17 -7.09
C PHE A 153 8.88 -1.91 -6.98
N GLY A 154 9.98 -1.83 -7.75
CA GLY A 154 10.87 -0.67 -7.80
C GLY A 154 10.19 0.55 -8.43
N ASP A 155 9.58 0.37 -9.59
CA ASP A 155 8.79 1.42 -10.25
C ASP A 155 7.64 1.89 -9.37
N LEU A 156 6.91 0.94 -8.76
CA LEU A 156 5.80 1.25 -7.86
C LEU A 156 6.27 2.05 -6.64
N SER A 157 7.41 1.70 -6.05
CA SER A 157 7.94 2.45 -4.93
C SER A 157 8.38 3.86 -5.32
N THR A 158 8.91 4.04 -6.53
CA THR A 158 9.32 5.36 -7.04
C THR A 158 8.12 6.28 -7.19
N VAL A 159 7.06 5.80 -7.83
CA VAL A 159 5.82 6.59 -8.02
C VAL A 159 5.16 6.94 -6.69
N ILE A 160 5.06 5.98 -5.76
CA ILE A 160 4.50 6.27 -4.42
C ILE A 160 5.34 7.32 -3.69
N THR A 161 6.68 7.27 -3.82
CA THR A 161 7.57 8.27 -3.23
C THR A 161 7.33 9.65 -3.85
N GLU A 162 7.17 9.74 -5.16
CA GLU A 162 6.84 10.99 -5.87
C GLU A 162 5.48 11.55 -5.46
N ILE A 163 4.48 10.69 -5.28
CA ILE A 163 3.14 11.06 -4.77
C ILE A 163 3.27 11.64 -3.36
N ILE A 164 4.00 10.98 -2.45
CA ILE A 164 4.21 11.47 -1.08
C ILE A 164 4.90 12.84 -1.10
N GLN A 165 5.95 13.00 -1.91
CA GLN A 165 6.66 14.27 -2.03
C GLN A 165 5.76 15.38 -2.58
N SER A 166 4.97 15.10 -3.61
CA SER A 166 4.04 16.06 -4.21
C SER A 166 2.93 16.44 -3.22
N HIS A 167 2.35 15.47 -2.54
CA HIS A 167 1.33 15.66 -1.52
C HIS A 167 1.84 16.46 -0.31
N SER A 168 3.10 16.27 0.10
CA SER A 168 3.69 17.01 1.22
C SER A 168 3.83 18.51 0.96
N LYS A 169 4.09 18.90 -0.29
CA LYS A 169 4.33 20.29 -0.74
C LYS A 169 3.05 21.05 -1.12
N GLY A 170 1.99 20.32 -1.45
CA GLY A 170 0.80 20.87 -2.07
C GLY A 170 -0.48 20.52 -1.33
N PHE A 171 -0.47 20.42 0.00
CA PHE A 171 -1.70 20.12 0.75
C PHE A 171 -1.67 20.80 2.11
N HIS A 172 -2.06 22.08 2.13
CA HIS A 172 -1.95 22.94 3.33
C HIS A 172 -3.27 23.53 3.80
N HIS A 173 -4.39 23.24 3.12
CA HIS A 173 -5.68 23.80 3.50
C HIS A 173 -6.17 23.20 4.84
N PRO A 174 -6.52 24.02 5.86
CA PRO A 174 -6.92 23.53 7.19
C PRO A 174 -8.09 22.55 7.17
N LEU A 175 -9.13 22.82 6.37
CA LEU A 175 -10.30 21.94 6.22
C LEU A 175 -9.97 20.52 5.75
N LEU A 176 -8.86 20.36 5.02
CA LEU A 176 -8.46 19.07 4.47
C LEU A 176 -7.50 18.29 5.38
N VAL A 177 -7.06 18.85 6.51
CA VAL A 177 -6.11 18.19 7.43
C VAL A 177 -6.52 16.74 7.77
N PRO A 178 -7.80 16.42 8.07
CA PRO A 178 -8.21 15.04 8.34
C PRO A 178 -8.00 14.12 7.13
N LEU A 179 -8.32 14.60 5.92
CA LEU A 179 -8.15 13.85 4.68
C LEU A 179 -6.66 13.66 4.34
N LYS A 180 -5.85 14.72 4.54
CA LYS A 180 -4.39 14.69 4.44
C LYS A 180 -3.80 13.57 5.29
N ALA A 181 -4.25 13.48 6.54
CA ALA A 181 -3.75 12.51 7.48
C ALA A 181 -4.11 11.08 7.05
N ALA A 182 -5.36 10.84 6.64
CA ALA A 182 -5.81 9.52 6.16
C ALA A 182 -5.04 9.08 4.90
N PHE A 183 -4.94 9.94 3.90
CA PHE A 183 -4.17 9.66 2.67
C PHE A 183 -2.67 9.51 2.95
N GLY A 184 -2.12 10.32 3.86
CA GLY A 184 -0.73 10.19 4.29
C GLY A 184 -0.43 8.85 4.95
N TYR A 185 -1.32 8.34 5.82
CA TYR A 185 -1.18 6.99 6.37
C TYR A 185 -1.18 5.94 5.27
N GLU A 186 -2.13 6.01 4.34
CA GLU A 186 -2.23 5.08 3.23
C GLU A 186 -0.94 5.02 2.40
N CYS A 187 -0.47 6.16 1.89
CA CYS A 187 0.74 6.23 1.07
C CYS A 187 1.99 5.79 1.84
N ASP A 188 2.16 6.23 3.09
CA ASP A 188 3.32 5.87 3.90
C ASP A 188 3.37 4.37 4.20
N ILE A 189 2.22 3.76 4.51
CA ILE A 189 2.13 2.32 4.75
C ILE A 189 2.48 1.56 3.48
N ILE A 190 1.88 1.92 2.34
CA ILE A 190 2.21 1.30 1.05
C ILE A 190 3.71 1.43 0.76
N ASN A 191 4.28 2.62 0.93
CA ASN A 191 5.70 2.86 0.69
C ASN A 191 6.58 1.98 1.57
N HIS A 192 6.32 1.91 2.88
CA HIS A 192 7.09 1.07 3.78
C HIS A 192 6.96 -0.43 3.46
N LEU A 193 5.78 -0.89 3.04
CA LEU A 193 5.60 -2.29 2.63
C LEU A 193 6.35 -2.61 1.32
N LEU A 194 6.34 -1.70 0.36
CA LEU A 194 7.10 -1.85 -0.90
C LEU A 194 8.61 -1.82 -0.66
N GLN A 195 9.08 -0.87 0.16
CA GLN A 195 10.49 -0.80 0.58
C GLN A 195 10.92 -2.07 1.29
N ALA A 196 10.11 -2.57 2.24
CA ALA A 196 10.39 -3.84 2.89
C ALA A 196 10.49 -5.00 1.88
N GLN A 197 9.61 -5.07 0.89
CA GLN A 197 9.65 -6.09 -0.17
C GLN A 197 10.93 -6.02 -1.01
N LEU A 198 11.35 -4.81 -1.41
CA LEU A 198 12.59 -4.59 -2.18
C LEU A 198 13.84 -4.92 -1.35
N LEU A 199 13.90 -4.45 -0.12
CA LEU A 199 15.04 -4.69 0.78
C LEU A 199 15.14 -6.17 1.18
N MET A 200 14.02 -6.88 1.29
CA MET A 200 14.02 -8.34 1.47
C MET A 200 14.55 -9.07 0.24
N TYR A 201 14.27 -8.57 -0.96
CA TYR A 201 14.83 -9.12 -2.20
C TYR A 201 16.35 -8.95 -2.25
N GLU A 202 16.86 -7.78 -1.84
CA GLU A 202 18.30 -7.51 -1.68
C GLU A 202 18.92 -8.18 -0.44
N TRP A 203 18.13 -8.96 0.31
CA TRP A 203 18.53 -9.66 1.53
C TRP A 203 19.09 -8.74 2.64
N GLN A 204 18.58 -7.52 2.75
CA GLN A 204 18.94 -6.55 3.79
C GLN A 204 18.05 -6.70 5.03
N PHE A 205 18.52 -7.49 6.01
CA PHE A 205 17.78 -7.83 7.24
C PHE A 205 17.29 -6.61 8.03
N LEU A 206 18.20 -5.73 8.47
CA LEU A 206 17.85 -4.65 9.40
C LEU A 206 16.92 -3.61 8.76
N GLN A 207 17.20 -3.22 7.52
CA GLN A 207 16.40 -2.21 6.81
C GLN A 207 14.98 -2.71 6.52
N SER A 208 14.86 -3.96 6.05
CA SER A 208 13.54 -4.55 5.84
C SER A 208 12.74 -4.70 7.14
N LEU A 209 13.39 -5.06 8.26
CA LEU A 209 12.77 -5.10 9.58
C LEU A 209 12.23 -3.73 10.03
N LEU A 210 13.03 -2.67 9.87
CA LEU A 210 12.65 -1.32 10.25
C LEU A 210 11.42 -0.85 9.47
N HIS A 211 11.39 -1.08 8.14
CA HIS A 211 10.23 -0.74 7.33
C HIS A 211 8.98 -1.55 7.68
N LEU A 212 9.10 -2.86 7.94
CA LEU A 212 7.98 -3.68 8.43
C LEU A 212 7.44 -3.18 9.76
N HIS A 213 8.33 -2.73 10.66
CA HIS A 213 7.94 -2.16 11.94
C HIS A 213 7.23 -0.80 11.77
N GLN A 214 7.75 0.09 10.93
CA GLN A 214 7.12 1.38 10.63
C GLN A 214 5.71 1.20 10.02
N ALA A 215 5.57 0.28 9.06
CA ALA A 215 4.27 -0.06 8.49
C ALA A 215 3.31 -0.59 9.56
N HIS A 216 3.78 -1.45 10.47
CA HIS A 216 2.97 -1.97 11.58
C HIS A 216 2.49 -0.87 12.53
N THR A 217 3.38 0.03 12.95
CA THR A 217 3.04 1.14 13.86
C THR A 217 2.06 2.13 13.22
N LYS A 218 2.25 2.45 11.94
CA LYS A 218 1.32 3.31 11.19
C LYS A 218 -0.04 2.64 10.99
N LEU A 219 -0.09 1.35 10.64
CA LEU A 219 -1.34 0.59 10.55
C LEU A 219 -2.10 0.61 11.88
N ALA A 220 -1.42 0.34 13.00
CA ALA A 220 -2.05 0.38 14.32
C ALA A 220 -2.60 1.77 14.67
N SER A 221 -1.86 2.83 14.34
CA SER A 221 -2.29 4.22 14.57
C SER A 221 -3.48 4.61 13.70
N TRP A 222 -3.47 4.24 12.43
CA TRP A 222 -4.57 4.49 11.50
C TRP A 222 -5.82 3.71 11.92
N GLY A 223 -5.65 2.43 12.25
CA GLY A 223 -6.72 1.56 12.74
C GLY A 223 -7.38 2.07 14.03
N ALA A 224 -6.61 2.62 14.96
CA ALA A 224 -7.15 3.26 16.17
C ALA A 224 -7.99 4.52 15.86
N SER A 225 -7.72 5.18 14.74
CA SER A 225 -8.46 6.37 14.28
C SER A 225 -9.75 6.00 13.55
N VAL A 226 -9.89 4.74 13.10
CA VAL A 226 -11.11 4.23 12.47
C VAL A 226 -12.17 3.96 13.53
N GLN A 227 -13.09 4.90 13.71
CA GLN A 227 -14.24 4.76 14.60
C GLN A 227 -15.26 3.77 14.01
N ILE A 228 -15.12 2.47 14.26
CA ILE A 228 -16.17 1.50 13.92
C ILE A 228 -17.31 1.65 14.94
N LYS A 229 -18.24 2.57 14.69
CA LYS A 229 -19.45 2.73 15.51
C LYS A 229 -20.71 2.08 14.96
N GLU A 230 -20.66 1.38 13.82
CA GLU A 230 -21.85 0.70 13.30
C GLU A 230 -21.59 -0.75 12.89
N GLY A 231 -21.40 -1.60 13.90
CA GLY A 231 -21.66 -3.03 13.75
C GLY A 231 -23.16 -3.29 13.62
N LYS A 232 -23.74 -3.09 12.43
CA LYS A 232 -24.99 -3.81 12.10
C LYS A 232 -24.62 -5.29 12.03
N LYS A 233 -25.01 -6.04 13.06
CA LYS A 233 -24.91 -7.50 13.08
C LYS A 233 -25.53 -8.03 11.78
N SER A 234 -24.71 -8.62 10.92
CA SER A 234 -25.19 -9.37 9.78
C SER A 234 -26.13 -10.47 10.29
N THR A 235 -27.37 -10.47 9.80
CA THR A 235 -28.38 -11.48 10.11
C THR A 235 -28.09 -12.84 9.44
N PHE A 236 -27.00 -12.95 8.69
CA PHE A 236 -26.49 -14.20 8.11
C PHE A 236 -25.00 -14.37 8.44
N GLY A 237 -24.71 -14.89 9.64
CA GLY A 237 -23.57 -15.76 9.98
C GLY A 237 -22.10 -15.32 9.72
N GLY A 238 -21.83 -14.23 9.02
CA GLY A 238 -20.49 -13.76 8.69
C GLY A 238 -20.02 -12.67 9.65
N LYS A 239 -18.85 -12.85 10.26
CA LYS A 239 -18.13 -11.76 10.94
C LYS A 239 -17.60 -10.81 9.87
N SER A 240 -18.36 -9.78 9.47
CA SER A 240 -17.74 -8.63 8.82
C SER A 240 -17.01 -7.85 9.91
N SER A 241 -15.71 -7.63 9.74
CA SER A 241 -14.83 -6.96 10.71
C SER A 241 -15.23 -5.51 10.99
N GLY A 242 -16.19 -4.95 10.25
CA GLY A 242 -16.56 -3.53 10.29
C GLY A 242 -15.46 -2.61 9.77
N LEU A 243 -14.29 -3.15 9.41
CA LEU A 243 -13.16 -2.41 8.90
C LEU A 243 -13.26 -2.26 7.38
N PRO A 244 -12.68 -1.19 6.82
CA PRO A 244 -12.67 -1.01 5.37
C PRO A 244 -11.73 -2.02 4.67
N ALA A 245 -12.15 -2.54 3.52
CA ALA A 245 -11.44 -3.61 2.81
C ALA A 245 -10.01 -3.24 2.39
N LEU A 246 -9.77 -1.98 2.01
CA LEU A 246 -8.43 -1.46 1.72
C LEU A 246 -7.50 -1.57 2.93
N TYR A 247 -7.98 -1.21 4.12
CA TYR A 247 -7.21 -1.32 5.35
C TYR A 247 -6.90 -2.79 5.67
N GLU A 248 -7.89 -3.68 5.54
CA GLU A 248 -7.69 -5.12 5.72
C GLU A 248 -6.68 -5.70 4.74
N TRP A 249 -6.75 -5.27 3.47
CA TRP A 249 -5.80 -5.67 2.45
C TRP A 249 -4.36 -5.26 2.81
N LEU A 250 -4.14 -4.04 3.31
CA LEU A 250 -2.82 -3.59 3.77
C LEU A 250 -2.33 -4.39 4.99
N VAL A 251 -3.23 -4.73 5.92
CA VAL A 251 -2.90 -5.62 7.05
C VAL A 251 -2.49 -7.01 6.53
N HIS A 252 -3.24 -7.58 5.59
CA HIS A 252 -2.92 -8.88 5.01
C HIS A 252 -1.59 -8.87 4.24
N LEU A 253 -1.34 -7.83 3.45
CA LEU A 253 -0.07 -7.64 2.76
C LEU A 253 1.09 -7.58 3.75
N LYS A 254 0.95 -6.80 4.83
CA LYS A 254 1.96 -6.73 5.90
C LYS A 254 2.21 -8.09 6.55
N LEU A 255 1.18 -8.89 6.80
CA LEU A 255 1.35 -10.21 7.40
C LEU A 255 1.95 -11.23 6.42
N HIS A 256 1.68 -11.12 5.12
CA HIS A 256 2.36 -11.91 4.10
C HIS A 256 3.85 -11.57 4.03
N LEU A 257 4.19 -10.27 3.97
CA LEU A 257 5.59 -9.83 3.99
C LEU A 257 6.30 -10.25 5.27
N LEU A 258 5.63 -10.26 6.42
CA LEU A 258 6.18 -10.78 7.66
C LEU A 258 6.45 -12.30 7.58
N SER A 259 5.56 -13.06 6.94
CA SER A 259 5.75 -14.51 6.72
C SER A 259 7.00 -14.75 5.86
N LYS A 260 7.15 -13.98 4.78
CA LYS A 260 8.32 -14.00 3.90
C LYS A 260 9.62 -13.60 4.63
N PHE A 261 9.58 -12.50 5.38
CA PHE A 261 10.70 -12.03 6.20
C PHE A 261 11.18 -13.12 7.17
N THR A 262 10.23 -13.80 7.83
CA THR A 262 10.53 -14.83 8.82
C THR A 262 11.29 -16.00 8.21
N ILE A 263 10.96 -16.41 6.99
CA ILE A 263 11.67 -17.51 6.32
C ILE A 263 12.99 -17.05 5.69
N TYR A 264 13.08 -15.84 5.15
CA TYR A 264 14.32 -15.31 4.51
C TYR A 264 15.44 -15.05 5.51
N PHE A 265 15.07 -14.70 6.74
CA PHE A 265 16.02 -14.37 7.81
C PHE A 265 15.85 -15.29 9.02
N TYR A 266 15.37 -16.52 8.79
CA TYR A 266 15.08 -17.48 9.84
C TYR A 266 16.29 -17.73 10.74
N ASP A 267 17.46 -17.98 10.15
CA ASP A 267 18.69 -18.25 10.89
C ASP A 267 19.13 -17.04 11.72
N THR A 268 19.04 -15.84 11.14
CA THR A 268 19.31 -14.57 11.84
C THR A 268 18.38 -14.38 13.04
N LEU A 269 17.07 -14.64 12.86
CA LEU A 269 16.07 -14.52 13.92
C LEU A 269 16.27 -15.58 15.02
N GLN A 270 16.51 -16.83 14.64
CA GLN A 270 16.73 -17.92 15.58
C GLN A 270 18.01 -17.70 16.41
N SER A 271 19.04 -17.08 15.85
CA SER A 271 20.26 -16.73 16.60
C SER A 271 20.04 -15.67 17.69
N GLN A 272 18.98 -14.89 17.59
CA GLN A 272 18.67 -13.75 18.47
C GLN A 272 17.41 -13.98 19.33
N ALA A 273 16.77 -15.13 19.22
CA ALA A 273 15.54 -15.47 19.93
C ALA A 273 15.62 -16.86 20.56
N THR A 274 14.91 -17.08 21.65
CA THR A 274 14.74 -18.42 22.21
C THR A 274 13.87 -19.28 21.28
N PRO A 275 13.99 -20.63 21.32
CA PRO A 275 13.12 -21.51 20.53
C PRO A 275 11.61 -21.29 20.75
N SER A 276 11.22 -20.91 21.97
CA SER A 276 9.82 -20.59 22.30
C SER A 276 9.36 -19.28 21.66
N GLU A 277 10.21 -18.25 21.67
CA GLU A 277 9.94 -16.98 20.99
C GLU A 277 9.86 -17.18 19.49
N MET A 278 10.76 -17.97 18.90
CA MET A 278 10.76 -18.26 17.47
C MET A 278 9.47 -18.99 17.05
N LYS A 279 9.05 -20.00 17.83
CA LYS A 279 7.75 -20.66 17.60
C LYS A 279 6.57 -19.69 17.70
N THR A 280 6.63 -18.77 18.65
CA THR A 280 5.60 -17.72 18.81
C THR A 280 5.60 -16.75 17.63
N LEU A 281 6.77 -16.41 17.09
CA LEU A 281 6.90 -15.57 15.90
C LEU A 281 6.27 -16.23 14.69
N CYS A 282 6.63 -17.49 14.41
CA CYS A 282 6.04 -18.27 13.30
C CYS A 282 4.52 -18.41 13.43
N ASN A 283 3.98 -18.62 14.64
CA ASN A 283 2.53 -18.71 14.84
C ASN A 283 1.78 -17.38 14.62
N LYS A 284 2.49 -16.23 14.65
CA LYS A 284 1.91 -14.90 14.42
C LYS A 284 1.94 -14.48 12.94
N THR A 285 2.63 -15.23 12.08
CA THR A 285 2.66 -14.94 10.65
C THR A 285 1.35 -15.37 10.00
N TYR A 286 1.06 -14.82 8.82
CA TYR A 286 -0.11 -15.24 8.05
C TYR A 286 0.06 -16.69 7.58
N GLU A 287 1.27 -17.04 7.15
CA GLU A 287 1.65 -18.37 6.71
C GLU A 287 2.92 -18.81 7.46
N ASP A 288 2.87 -19.98 8.10
CA ASP A 288 4.04 -20.56 8.77
C ASP A 288 4.82 -21.44 7.78
N PHE A 289 5.63 -20.79 6.94
CA PHE A 289 6.47 -21.47 5.96
C PHE A 289 7.45 -22.45 6.60
N VAL A 290 7.99 -22.12 7.77
CA VAL A 290 8.97 -22.95 8.48
C VAL A 290 8.34 -24.28 8.88
N THR A 291 7.19 -24.24 9.57
CA THR A 291 6.47 -25.45 9.96
C THR A 291 5.98 -26.24 8.75
N ARG A 292 5.56 -25.57 7.67
CA ARG A 292 5.18 -26.25 6.43
C ARG A 292 6.35 -26.98 5.78
N ILE A 293 7.53 -26.37 5.71
CA ILE A 293 8.71 -27.01 5.14
C ILE A 293 9.15 -28.19 6.00
N HIS A 294 9.19 -28.05 7.33
CA HIS A 294 9.49 -29.17 8.23
C HIS A 294 8.48 -30.32 8.08
N THR A 295 7.19 -30.00 7.97
CA THR A 295 6.14 -31.01 7.78
C THR A 295 6.28 -31.70 6.42
N PHE A 296 6.58 -30.93 5.37
CA PHE A 296 6.83 -31.45 4.03
C PHE A 296 8.03 -32.41 4.05
N GLN A 297 9.19 -31.95 4.58
CA GLN A 297 10.42 -32.75 4.65
C GLN A 297 10.18 -34.10 5.33
N LYS A 298 9.46 -34.12 6.46
CA LYS A 298 9.11 -35.36 7.18
C LYS A 298 8.14 -36.25 6.41
N LYS A 299 7.17 -35.67 5.69
CA LYS A 299 6.15 -36.44 4.95
C LYS A 299 6.67 -37.02 3.64
N SER A 300 7.58 -36.32 2.97
CA SER A 300 8.16 -36.74 1.69
C SER A 300 9.43 -37.57 1.85
N ASP A 301 9.95 -37.71 3.07
CA ASP A 301 11.26 -38.28 3.37
C ASP A 301 12.38 -37.61 2.56
N ALA A 302 12.23 -36.30 2.30
CA ALA A 302 13.23 -35.54 1.59
C ALA A 302 14.51 -35.43 2.43
N TYR A 303 15.65 -35.71 1.80
CA TYR A 303 16.95 -35.63 2.47
C TYR A 303 17.22 -34.21 3.02
N HIS A 304 16.92 -33.18 2.23
CA HIS A 304 17.16 -31.79 2.59
C HIS A 304 16.25 -30.83 1.82
N VAL A 305 15.87 -29.72 2.45
CA VAL A 305 15.21 -28.58 1.80
C VAL A 305 16.01 -27.31 2.13
N SER A 306 16.47 -26.60 1.09
CA SER A 306 17.23 -25.36 1.19
C SER A 306 16.53 -24.22 0.47
N LEU A 307 16.59 -23.02 1.04
CA LEU A 307 16.35 -21.77 0.31
C LEU A 307 17.70 -21.14 -0.04
N VAL A 308 17.87 -20.76 -1.30
CA VAL A 308 19.15 -20.34 -1.86
C VAL A 308 19.00 -18.92 -2.41
N LEU A 309 19.90 -18.04 -2.01
CA LEU A 309 20.02 -16.69 -2.55
C LEU A 309 21.01 -16.71 -3.71
N ASP A 310 20.68 -16.10 -4.85
CA ASP A 310 21.65 -15.83 -5.91
C ASP A 310 22.36 -14.52 -5.57
N SER A 311 23.60 -14.60 -5.09
CA SER A 311 24.35 -13.40 -4.70
C SER A 311 24.92 -12.65 -5.91
N GLN A 312 24.80 -13.19 -7.12
CA GLN A 312 25.24 -12.52 -8.35
C GLN A 312 24.24 -11.47 -8.83
N ASP A 313 22.96 -11.63 -8.47
CA ASP A 313 21.90 -10.69 -8.85
C ASP A 313 21.80 -9.51 -7.86
N VAL A 314 22.64 -9.48 -6.82
CA VAL A 314 22.75 -8.37 -5.85
C VAL A 314 23.91 -7.46 -6.28
N GLU A 315 23.64 -6.55 -7.22
CA GLU A 315 24.66 -5.61 -7.71
C GLU A 315 25.05 -4.58 -6.63
N GLY A 316 26.36 -4.34 -6.46
CA GLY A 316 26.87 -3.12 -5.83
C GLY A 316 27.05 -3.11 -4.31
N GLN A 317 26.60 -4.14 -3.57
CA GLN A 317 26.95 -4.31 -2.16
C GLN A 317 27.73 -5.61 -2.00
N GLY A 318 28.99 -5.53 -1.57
CA GLY A 318 29.82 -6.70 -1.31
C GLY A 318 29.11 -7.69 -0.37
N SER A 319 29.46 -8.98 -0.46
CA SER A 319 28.75 -10.16 0.08
C SER A 319 27.47 -9.88 0.89
N PRO A 320 26.30 -10.39 0.46
CA PRO A 320 25.08 -10.29 1.26
C PRO A 320 25.39 -10.83 2.65
N THR A 321 25.39 -9.97 3.67
CA THR A 321 25.47 -10.40 5.06
C THR A 321 24.16 -10.03 5.74
N ALA A 322 23.61 -10.95 6.52
CA ALA A 322 22.36 -10.73 7.26
C ALA A 322 22.52 -9.74 8.43
N GLY A 323 23.64 -9.01 8.49
CA GLY A 323 24.10 -8.24 9.64
C GLY A 323 24.62 -6.86 9.24
N TYR A 324 25.26 -6.19 10.19
CA TYR A 324 25.82 -4.87 9.98
C TYR A 324 27.12 -4.96 9.16
N THR A 325 27.12 -4.37 7.97
CA THR A 325 28.34 -4.12 7.20
C THR A 325 28.93 -2.79 7.63
N LEU A 326 30.20 -2.80 8.05
CA LEU A 326 30.93 -1.57 8.34
C LEU A 326 31.03 -0.72 7.05
N PRO A 327 30.64 0.56 7.07
CA PRO A 327 30.86 1.46 5.94
C PRO A 327 32.34 1.44 5.51
N ASP A 328 32.60 1.45 4.20
CA ASP A 328 33.93 1.44 3.56
C ASP A 328 34.71 0.11 3.58
N ARG A 329 34.14 -0.98 4.11
CA ARG A 329 34.75 -2.30 3.93
C ARG A 329 34.42 -2.84 2.54
N VAL A 330 35.43 -2.94 1.68
CA VAL A 330 35.31 -3.69 0.42
C VAL A 330 35.17 -5.17 0.77
N ILE A 331 33.97 -5.71 0.61
CA ILE A 331 33.73 -7.16 0.70
C ILE A 331 33.77 -7.71 -0.72
N GLU A 332 34.68 -8.64 -0.98
CA GLU A 332 34.76 -9.31 -2.29
C GLU A 332 33.44 -10.04 -2.59
N ALA A 333 32.98 -9.93 -3.85
CA ALA A 333 31.79 -10.63 -4.29
C ALA A 333 32.02 -12.15 -4.21
N PRO A 334 31.07 -12.93 -3.67
CA PRO A 334 31.23 -14.38 -3.55
C PRO A 334 31.38 -15.03 -4.93
N THR A 335 32.45 -15.81 -5.14
CA THR A 335 32.71 -16.52 -6.40
C THR A 335 32.57 -18.04 -6.24
N GLY A 336 32.17 -18.72 -7.31
CA GLY A 336 32.08 -20.18 -7.35
C GLY A 336 30.96 -20.73 -6.45
N LEU A 337 31.31 -21.60 -5.50
CA LEU A 337 30.34 -22.26 -4.61
C LEU A 337 29.67 -21.30 -3.62
N ASP A 338 30.30 -20.16 -3.36
CA ASP A 338 29.82 -19.14 -2.43
C ASP A 338 28.90 -18.11 -3.11
N SER A 339 28.77 -18.14 -4.45
CA SER A 339 27.81 -17.33 -5.20
C SER A 339 26.33 -17.65 -4.90
N PHE A 340 26.09 -18.74 -4.16
CA PHE A 340 24.76 -19.22 -3.83
C PHE A 340 24.66 -19.52 -2.32
N PRO A 341 24.61 -18.53 -1.43
CA PRO A 341 24.46 -18.80 -0.01
C PRO A 341 23.09 -19.44 0.30
N VAL A 342 23.08 -20.37 1.26
CA VAL A 342 21.84 -20.96 1.79
C VAL A 342 21.33 -20.05 2.91
N ILE A 343 20.13 -19.52 2.74
CA ILE A 343 19.50 -18.58 3.69
C ILE A 343 18.46 -19.25 4.60
N PHE A 344 18.07 -20.48 4.26
CA PHE A 344 17.28 -21.36 5.13
C PHE A 344 17.61 -22.82 4.83
N SER A 345 17.67 -23.65 5.87
CA SER A 345 18.09 -25.05 5.76
C SER A 345 17.31 -25.95 6.72
N CYS A 346 16.79 -27.09 6.22
CA CYS A 346 16.03 -28.06 7.01
C CYS A 346 16.35 -29.50 6.56
N PRO A 347 16.57 -30.47 7.47
CA PRO A 347 16.38 -30.40 8.94
C PRO A 347 17.62 -29.96 9.76
N GLY A 348 18.75 -29.70 9.11
CA GLY A 348 20.00 -29.23 9.73
C GLY A 348 20.72 -28.22 8.86
N GLU A 349 22.04 -28.12 8.96
CA GLU A 349 22.85 -27.20 8.15
C GLU A 349 22.92 -27.58 6.66
N LYS A 350 23.59 -26.72 5.87
CA LYS A 350 23.79 -26.90 4.42
C LYS A 350 24.37 -28.30 4.10
N PRO A 351 23.79 -29.04 3.14
CA PRO A 351 24.26 -30.39 2.80
C PRO A 351 25.55 -30.32 1.96
N ALA A 352 26.70 -30.27 2.63
CA ALA A 352 28.01 -30.04 2.00
C ALA A 352 28.34 -31.00 0.84
N SER A 353 28.00 -32.29 0.98
CA SER A 353 28.25 -33.32 -0.04
C SER A 353 27.42 -33.14 -1.31
N HIS A 354 26.22 -32.54 -1.20
CA HIS A 354 25.31 -32.36 -2.33
C HIS A 354 25.40 -30.95 -2.95
N TRP A 355 26.04 -30.01 -2.25
CA TRP A 355 26.08 -28.59 -2.61
C TRP A 355 26.70 -28.29 -3.99
N PRO A 356 27.85 -28.88 -4.38
CA PRO A 356 28.44 -28.62 -5.70
C PRO A 356 27.49 -28.94 -6.85
N ASN A 357 26.75 -30.04 -6.74
CA ASN A 357 25.76 -30.45 -7.74
C ASN A 357 24.52 -29.52 -7.73
N VAL A 358 24.20 -28.86 -6.61
CA VAL A 358 23.12 -27.86 -6.55
C VAL A 358 23.55 -26.60 -7.29
N VAL A 359 24.75 -26.11 -6.99
CA VAL A 359 25.32 -24.93 -7.66
C VAL A 359 25.40 -25.16 -9.17
N MET A 360 25.94 -26.30 -9.61
CA MET A 360 25.98 -26.67 -11.02
C MET A 360 24.59 -26.64 -11.66
N LEU A 361 23.56 -27.19 -10.99
CA LEU A 361 22.18 -27.19 -11.50
C LEU A 361 21.61 -25.78 -11.66
N ILE A 362 21.85 -24.90 -10.68
CA ILE A 362 21.37 -23.52 -10.72
C ILE A 362 22.09 -22.75 -11.84
N SER A 363 23.41 -22.89 -11.95
CA SER A 363 24.22 -22.26 -13.00
C SER A 363 23.84 -22.74 -14.41
N ASP A 364 23.70 -24.06 -14.61
CA ASP A 364 23.39 -24.65 -15.92
C ASP A 364 21.97 -24.31 -16.40
N ARG A 365 21.05 -24.03 -15.47
CA ARG A 365 19.64 -23.75 -15.78
C ARG A 365 19.20 -22.33 -15.44
N LYS A 366 20.13 -21.39 -15.23
CA LYS A 366 19.81 -20.00 -14.83
C LYS A 366 18.80 -19.36 -15.77
N ASP A 367 19.00 -19.45 -17.09
CA ASP A 367 18.09 -18.87 -18.08
C ASP A 367 16.67 -19.47 -18.03
N VAL A 368 16.58 -20.78 -17.82
CA VAL A 368 15.29 -21.49 -17.73
C VAL A 368 14.59 -21.16 -16.43
N LEU A 369 15.31 -21.10 -15.31
CA LEU A 369 14.78 -20.72 -14.00
C LEU A 369 14.30 -19.27 -13.99
N SER A 370 15.02 -18.35 -14.64
CA SER A 370 14.63 -16.95 -14.80
C SER A 370 13.43 -16.77 -15.74
N ALA A 371 13.29 -17.59 -16.78
CA ALA A 371 12.17 -17.51 -17.72
C ALA A 371 10.89 -18.20 -17.23
N THR A 372 10.95 -19.05 -16.19
CA THR A 372 9.82 -19.90 -15.78
C THR A 372 9.56 -19.88 -14.27
N HIS A 373 9.16 -18.71 -13.77
CA HIS A 373 8.79 -18.48 -12.36
C HIS A 373 7.76 -19.48 -11.79
N ASP A 374 6.83 -19.95 -12.62
CA ASP A 374 5.74 -20.86 -12.20
C ASP A 374 6.07 -22.35 -12.42
N LYS A 375 7.26 -22.68 -12.95
CA LYS A 375 7.60 -24.08 -13.26
C LYS A 375 8.56 -24.68 -12.24
N ILE A 376 8.24 -25.90 -11.86
CA ILE A 376 9.07 -26.74 -11.01
C ILE A 376 10.02 -27.54 -11.92
N GLN A 377 11.32 -27.36 -11.72
CA GLN A 377 12.37 -28.10 -12.42
C GLN A 377 12.71 -29.37 -11.64
N TYR A 378 12.77 -30.49 -12.35
CA TYR A 378 13.18 -31.78 -11.81
C TYR A 378 14.51 -32.19 -12.44
N LEU A 379 15.42 -32.68 -11.61
CA LEU A 379 16.66 -33.30 -12.05
C LEU A 379 16.84 -34.65 -11.36
N TYR A 380 17.13 -35.65 -12.18
CA TYR A 380 17.34 -37.02 -11.75
C TYR A 380 18.82 -37.34 -11.94
N ASP A 381 19.51 -37.56 -10.83
CA ASP A 381 20.84 -38.17 -10.80
C ASP A 381 20.68 -39.65 -10.42
N LYS A 382 21.63 -40.51 -10.81
CA LYS A 382 21.61 -41.94 -10.48
C LYS A 382 21.47 -42.22 -8.99
N ALA A 383 21.89 -41.28 -8.14
CA ALA A 383 21.83 -41.38 -6.68
C ALA A 383 20.79 -40.47 -6.00
N SER A 384 20.17 -39.49 -6.69
CA SER A 384 19.27 -38.53 -6.03
C SER A 384 18.30 -37.83 -7.00
N ILE A 385 17.12 -37.45 -6.49
CA ILE A 385 16.17 -36.58 -7.19
C ILE A 385 16.24 -35.19 -6.58
N ARG A 386 16.32 -34.16 -7.43
CA ARG A 386 16.38 -32.75 -7.04
C ARG A 386 15.23 -32.00 -7.68
N VAL A 387 14.61 -31.14 -6.87
CA VAL A 387 13.47 -30.32 -7.28
C VAL A 387 13.82 -28.87 -6.97
N CYS A 388 13.76 -28.00 -7.98
CA CYS A 388 14.14 -26.60 -7.87
C CYS A 388 13.07 -25.72 -8.53
N THR A 389 12.80 -24.55 -7.94
CA THR A 389 11.96 -23.51 -8.53
C THR A 389 12.53 -22.16 -8.11
N ARG A 390 12.37 -21.15 -8.98
CA ARG A 390 12.80 -19.78 -8.72
C ARG A 390 11.56 -18.91 -8.52
N PRO A 391 11.14 -18.68 -7.26
CA PRO A 391 9.92 -17.93 -7.00
C PRO A 391 10.06 -16.44 -7.33
N GLU A 392 11.26 -15.87 -7.33
CA GLU A 392 11.50 -14.42 -7.49
C GLU A 392 12.70 -14.10 -8.39
N THR A 393 12.58 -13.02 -9.18
CA THR A 393 13.64 -12.38 -9.97
C THR A 393 13.37 -10.87 -9.98
N LEU A 394 14.40 -10.03 -10.01
CA LEU A 394 14.30 -8.59 -10.29
C LEU A 394 13.58 -8.41 -11.64
N ALA A 395 12.49 -7.66 -11.64
CA ALA A 395 11.77 -7.22 -12.83
C ALA A 395 12.07 -5.75 -13.13
#